data_AF-A0A955CK65-F1
#
_entry.id   AF-A0A955CK65-F1
#
_cell.length_a   1.000
_cell.length_b   1.000
_cell.length_c   1.000
_cell.angle_alpha   90.00
_cell.angle_beta   90.00
_cell.angle_gamma   90.00
#
_symmetry.space_group_name_H-M   'P 1'
#
loop_
_entity.id
_entity.type
_entity.pdbx_description
1 polymer ?
#
loop_
_entity_poly.entity_id
_entity_poly.type
_entity_poly.pdbx_seq_one_letter_code
_entity_poly.pdbx_strand_id
1 'polypeptide(L)' 'MSKSHHQQRGNARTKTPERCQVEMRLLSLDQWLDENHRVRVVWQYVESLDLSELYDAIRARAGSVGRDAIEP' A
#
# COMPACT_ATOMS: atom_id res chain seq x y z
N MET A 1 -46.56 -17.39 30.82
CA MET A 1 -46.59 -16.62 29.55
C MET A 1 -45.42 -17.08 28.70
N SER A 2 -45.69 -17.81 27.60
CA SER A 2 -44.62 -18.27 26.69
C SER A 2 -44.09 -17.11 25.86
N LYS A 3 -42.76 -16.93 25.86
CA LYS A 3 -42.09 -15.93 25.03
C LYS A 3 -42.20 -16.33 23.56
N SER A 4 -42.43 -15.35 22.69
CA SER A 4 -42.49 -15.57 21.25
C SER A 4 -41.15 -16.05 20.68
N HIS A 5 -41.16 -16.78 19.57
CA HIS A 5 -39.96 -17.34 18.93
C HIS A 5 -38.88 -16.28 18.60
N HIS A 6 -39.28 -15.04 18.30
CA HIS A 6 -38.34 -13.92 18.10
C HIS A 6 -37.60 -13.54 19.38
N GLN A 7 -38.27 -13.59 20.53
CA GLN A 7 -37.69 -13.25 21.82
C GLN A 7 -36.80 -14.36 22.37
N GLN A 8 -36.92 -15.58 21.85
CA GLN A 8 -36.03 -16.72 22.14
C GLN A 8 -34.77 -16.73 21.25
N ARG A 9 -34.88 -16.29 19.99
CA ARG A 9 -33.78 -16.36 19.01
C ARG A 9 -32.81 -15.18 19.07
N GLY A 10 -33.22 -14.06 19.68
CA GLY A 10 -32.43 -12.83 19.69
C GLY A 10 -32.29 -12.22 18.29
N ASN A 11 -31.74 -11.01 18.20
CA ASN A 11 -31.52 -10.36 16.90
C ASN A 11 -30.40 -11.06 16.12
N ALA A 12 -30.57 -11.14 14.80
CA ALA A 12 -29.55 -11.65 13.90
C ALA A 12 -28.29 -10.76 13.96
N ARG A 13 -27.13 -11.37 14.21
CA ARG A 13 -25.83 -10.69 14.20
C ARG A 13 -25.25 -10.77 12.79
N THR A 14 -25.56 -9.78 11.96
CA THR A 14 -25.03 -9.69 10.59
C THR A 14 -23.95 -8.63 10.52
N LYS A 15 -22.87 -8.87 9.76
CA LYS A 15 -21.96 -7.79 9.35
C LYS A 15 -22.56 -7.09 8.14
N THR A 16 -22.70 -5.76 8.20
CA THR A 16 -23.11 -4.92 7.07
C THR A 16 -21.89 -4.36 6.35
N PRO A 17 -21.95 -4.14 5.01
CA PRO A 17 -20.86 -3.51 4.28
C PRO A 17 -20.64 -2.08 4.76
N GLU A 18 -19.41 -1.72 5.12
CA GLU A 18 -19.05 -0.34 5.45
C GLU A 18 -18.72 0.42 4.16
N ARG A 19 -19.60 1.34 3.77
CA ARG A 19 -19.53 2.01 2.46
C ARG A 19 -18.64 3.26 2.45
N CYS A 20 -18.13 3.65 3.61
CA CYS A 20 -17.31 4.85 3.78
C CYS A 20 -15.92 4.55 4.35
N GLN A 21 -15.50 3.27 4.39
CA GLN A 21 -14.22 2.91 4.99
C GLN A 21 -13.06 3.26 4.05
N VAL A 22 -12.43 4.41 4.31
CA VAL A 22 -11.06 4.68 3.88
C VAL A 22 -10.14 4.14 4.98
N GLU A 23 -9.35 3.12 4.66
CA GLU A 23 -8.38 2.52 5.57
C GLU A 23 -6.97 2.72 5.04
N MET A 24 -6.09 3.26 5.87
CA MET A 24 -4.66 3.27 5.57
C MET A 24 -4.09 1.90 5.89
N ARG A 25 -3.63 1.17 4.86
CA ARG A 25 -2.99 -0.14 5.00
C ARG A 25 -1.51 -0.02 4.66
N LEU A 26 -0.66 -0.38 5.63
CA LEU A 26 0.77 -0.49 5.45
C LEU A 26 1.07 -1.91 4.96
N LEU A 27 1.31 -2.06 3.66
CA LEU A 27 1.63 -3.33 3.02
C LEU A 27 2.91 -3.17 2.21
N SER A 28 3.77 -4.19 2.22
CA SER A 28 4.84 -4.28 1.23
C SER A 28 4.26 -4.56 -0.16
N LEU A 29 5.05 -4.34 -1.20
CA LEU A 29 4.66 -4.70 -2.57
C LEU A 29 4.30 -6.20 -2.67
N ASP A 30 5.00 -7.05 -1.92
CA ASP A 30 4.74 -8.49 -1.87
C ASP A 30 3.42 -8.87 -1.19
N GLN A 31 3.04 -8.11 -0.17
CA GLN A 31 1.76 -8.31 0.50
C GLN A 31 0.60 -7.74 -0.30
N TRP A 32 0.87 -6.80 -1.21
CA TRP A 32 -0.16 -6.10 -1.97
C TRP A 32 -0.43 -6.73 -3.34
N LEU A 33 0.58 -7.31 -4.00
CA LEU A 33 0.47 -7.86 -5.34
C LEU A 33 0.59 -9.38 -5.35
N ASP A 34 -0.28 -10.04 -6.12
CA ASP A 34 -0.14 -11.47 -6.44
C ASP A 34 1.25 -11.76 -7.03
N GLU A 35 1.78 -12.95 -6.76
CA GLU A 35 3.11 -13.39 -7.23
C GLU A 35 3.26 -13.27 -8.76
N ASN A 36 2.18 -13.50 -9.51
CA ASN A 36 2.19 -13.46 -10.98
C ASN A 36 1.68 -12.13 -11.57
N HIS A 37 1.56 -11.08 -10.75
CA HIS A 37 1.05 -9.80 -11.21
C HIS A 37 2.06 -9.06 -12.11
N ARG A 38 1.62 -8.63 -13.31
CA ARG A 38 2.51 -8.02 -14.33
C ARG A 38 3.35 -6.82 -13.86
N VAL A 39 2.87 -6.06 -12.88
CA VAL A 39 3.58 -4.89 -12.34
C VAL A 39 4.93 -5.27 -11.75
N ARG A 40 5.08 -6.51 -11.25
CA ARG A 40 6.35 -7.02 -10.75
C ARG A 40 7.44 -7.03 -11.83
N VAL A 41 7.07 -7.19 -13.11
CA VAL A 41 8.03 -7.11 -14.23
C VAL A 41 8.55 -5.69 -14.40
N VAL A 42 7.67 -4.69 -14.33
CA VAL A 42 8.07 -3.27 -14.41
C VAL A 42 8.96 -2.91 -13.23
N TRP A 43 8.60 -3.40 -12.03
CA TRP A 43 9.39 -3.18 -10.81
C TRP A 43 10.80 -3.77 -10.94
N GLN A 44 10.91 -5.06 -11.29
CA GLN A 44 12.21 -5.73 -11.49
C GLN A 44 13.04 -5.04 -12.58
N TYR A 45 12.40 -4.58 -13.65
CA TYR A 45 13.08 -3.83 -14.70
C TYR A 45 13.70 -2.54 -14.15
N VAL A 46 12.92 -1.73 -13.43
CA VAL A 46 13.42 -0.47 -12.83
C VAL A 46 14.53 -0.75 -11.81
N GLU A 47 14.40 -1.78 -10.98
CA GLU A 47 15.46 -2.19 -10.03
C GLU A 47 16.76 -2.62 -10.73
N SER A 48 16.68 -3.11 -11.97
CA SER A 48 17.85 -3.53 -12.74
C SER A 48 18.57 -2.38 -13.47
N LEU A 49 18.00 -1.18 -13.49
CA LEU A 49 18.57 -0.05 -14.21
C LEU A 49 19.78 0.51 -13.48
N ASP A 50 20.84 0.78 -14.24
CA ASP A 50 21.92 1.65 -13.79
C ASP A 50 21.46 3.10 -13.87
N LEU A 51 21.29 3.73 -12.70
CA LEU A 51 20.87 5.12 -12.58
C LEU A 51 22.05 6.07 -12.35
N SER A 52 23.29 5.59 -12.39
CA SER A 52 24.48 6.40 -12.07
C SER A 52 24.53 7.71 -12.86
N GLU A 53 24.22 7.69 -14.16
CA GLU A 53 24.22 8.90 -14.99
C GLU A 53 23.21 9.97 -14.51
N LEU A 54 22.04 9.55 -14.00
CA LEU A 54 21.04 10.48 -13.47
C LEU A 54 21.52 11.09 -12.14
N TYR A 55 22.10 10.27 -11.26
CA TYR A 55 22.63 10.71 -9.98
C TYR A 55 23.89 11.58 -10.11
N ASP A 56 24.72 11.33 -11.12
CA ASP A 56 25.91 12.12 -11.41
C ASP A 56 25.57 13.56 -11.78
N ALA A 57 24.43 13.80 -12.44
CA ALA A 57 23.95 15.14 -12.79
C ALA A 57 23.51 15.97 -11.56
N ILE A 58 23.19 15.31 -10.44
CA ILE A 58 22.80 16.01 -9.21
C ILE A 58 23.99 16.79 -8.65
N ARG A 59 23.79 18.04 -8.22
CA ARG A 59 24.88 18.86 -7.64
C ARG A 59 24.89 18.86 -6.11
N ALA A 60 23.76 18.52 -5.49
CA ALA A 60 23.66 18.35 -4.05
C ALA A 60 24.50 17.14 -3.62
N ARG A 61 25.51 17.37 -2.78
CA ARG A 61 26.45 16.34 -2.30
C ARG A 61 26.61 16.46 -0.79
N ALA A 62 26.90 15.35 -0.12
CA ALA A 62 27.18 15.34 1.31
C ALA A 62 28.32 16.32 1.66
N GLY A 63 28.11 17.17 2.67
CA GLY A 63 29.08 18.18 3.10
C GLY A 63 29.10 19.47 2.28
N SER A 64 28.27 19.59 1.23
CA SER A 64 28.06 20.83 0.49
C SER A 64 26.88 21.65 1.03
N VAL A 65 26.94 22.96 0.87
CA VAL A 65 25.82 23.85 1.24
C VAL A 65 24.70 23.74 0.20
N GLY A 66 23.45 23.64 0.64
CA GLY A 66 22.30 23.56 -0.26
C GLY A 66 21.19 22.67 0.29
N ARG A 67 20.07 22.62 -0.44
CA ARG A 67 18.98 21.68 -0.16
C ARG A 67 19.24 20.36 -0.87
N ASP A 68 18.86 19.26 -0.24
CA ASP A 68 18.87 17.93 -0.85
C ASP A 68 18.07 17.93 -2.16
N ALA A 69 18.60 17.22 -3.16
CA ALA A 69 17.89 17.00 -4.40
C ALA A 69 16.70 16.06 -4.18
N ILE A 70 15.67 16.24 -4.99
CA ILE A 70 14.58 15.25 -5.08
C ILE A 70 15.13 14.07 -5.87
N GLU A 71 14.89 12.86 -5.37
CA GLU A 71 15.25 11.64 -6.09
C GLU A 71 14.60 11.65 -7.50
N PRO A 72 15.36 11.34 -8.57
CA PRO A 72 14.84 11.30 -9.93
C PRO A 72 13.64 10.37 -10.14
#